data_AF-A0A7Y2GBN8-F1
#
_entry.id   AF-A0A7Y2GBN8-F1
#
_cell.length_a   1.000
_cell.length_b   1.000
_cell.length_c   1.000
_cell.angle_alpha   90.00
_cell.angle_beta   90.00
_cell.angle_gamma   90.00
#
_symmetry.space_group_name_H-M   'P 1'
#
loop_
_entity.id
_entity.type
_entity.pdbx_description
1 polymer ?
#
loop_
_entity_poly.entity_id
_entity_poly.type
_entity_poly.pdbx_seq_one_letter_code
_entity_poly.pdbx_strand_id
1 'polypeptide(L)'
;MPYFVSTPLIVTALGLTLVAWEATRSERNPLLTLGGFVLVGIGVASRLLSGAPMLASVSSVFMDFGVGFLVAGVFLIARKASAGSFIALGVTALLVGGGLKLFAGSHAAEEAANATDVQLLVELGADDDISEIAPLLAEYGARFERAFPGVSIEMDVDLAQVFIVTVPADRHSLVERLKSLLTADEENIDYVELNRTVTLVPLPATTAETLPASGTRRANDPLAASQWAFDAANIDGAHEILSQTEPVRKAIVAILDTGVDAQHEDIR
;
A
#
# COMPACT_ATOMS: atom_id res chain seq x y z
N MET A 1 13.31 19.90 19.38
CA MET A 1 13.25 18.57 19.99
C MET A 1 14.64 18.21 20.51
N PRO A 2 14.80 17.77 21.76
CA PRO A 2 16.10 17.29 22.25
C PRO A 2 16.50 16.05 21.43
N TYR A 3 17.72 16.06 20.89
CA TYR A 3 18.30 14.90 20.20
C TYR A 3 18.57 13.81 21.24
N PHE A 4 17.59 12.93 21.47
CA PHE A 4 17.80 11.75 22.29
C PHE A 4 18.78 10.82 21.57
N VAL A 5 19.94 10.64 22.16
CA VAL A 5 20.91 9.61 21.74
C VAL A 5 20.21 8.26 21.90
N SER A 6 20.11 7.49 20.81
CA SER A 6 19.41 6.21 20.84
C SER A 6 20.21 5.17 21.64
N THR A 7 19.52 4.29 22.36
CA THR A 7 20.15 3.17 23.10
C THR A 7 21.06 2.30 22.21
N PRO A 8 20.69 1.93 20.97
CA PRO A 8 21.55 1.13 20.09
C PRO A 8 22.86 1.83 19.72
N LEU A 9 22.82 3.16 19.56
CA LEU A 9 24.01 3.97 19.28
C LEU A 9 24.99 3.93 20.46
N ILE A 10 24.49 4.13 21.68
CA ILE A 10 25.31 4.09 22.90
C ILE A 10 25.97 2.72 23.06
N VAL A 11 25.19 1.65 22.88
CA VAL A 11 25.67 0.26 22.99
C VAL A 11 26.74 -0.04 21.94
N THR A 12 26.54 0.38 20.70
CA THR A 12 27.52 0.22 19.61
C THR A 12 28.80 1.00 19.88
N ALA A 13 28.68 2.27 20.30
CA ALA A 13 29.82 3.12 20.61
C ALA A 13 30.65 2.59 21.79
N LEU A 14 29.99 2.07 22.83
CA LEU A 14 30.66 1.43 23.96
C LEU A 14 31.41 0.17 23.52
N GLY A 15 30.77 -0.69 22.73
CA GLY A 15 31.39 -1.91 22.20
C GLY A 15 32.65 -1.62 21.37
N LEU A 16 32.58 -0.65 20.45
CA LEU A 16 33.73 -0.23 19.64
C LEU A 16 34.84 0.41 20.47
N THR A 17 34.49 1.17 21.51
CA THR A 17 35.48 1.75 22.43
C THR A 17 36.21 0.67 23.23
N LEU A 18 35.52 -0.39 23.67
CA LEU A 18 36.14 -1.54 24.33
C LEU A 18 37.12 -2.29 23.40
N VAL A 19 36.73 -2.53 22.15
CA VAL A 19 37.61 -3.16 21.15
C VAL A 19 38.83 -2.30 20.89
N ALA A 20 38.65 -0.99 20.73
CA ALA A 20 39.75 -0.04 20.55
C ALA A 20 40.67 0.01 21.77
N TRP A 21 40.10 0.00 22.98
CA TRP A 21 40.88 -0.03 24.21
C TRP A 21 41.78 -1.27 24.26
N GLU A 22 41.21 -2.44 24.01
CA GLU A 22 41.94 -3.69 24.08
C GLU A 22 43.06 -3.78 23.03
N ALA A 23 42.85 -3.20 21.85
CA ALA A 23 43.87 -3.10 20.80
C ALA A 23 45.13 -2.31 21.21
N THR A 24 45.03 -1.45 22.25
CA THR A 24 46.16 -0.65 22.75
C THR A 24 46.93 -1.28 23.91
N ARG A 25 46.49 -2.42 24.44
CA ARG A 25 47.15 -3.08 25.57
C ARG A 25 48.29 -4.00 25.12
N SER A 26 49.35 -4.06 25.93
CA SER A 26 50.48 -4.98 25.71
C SER A 26 50.09 -6.44 25.92
N GLU A 27 49.22 -6.71 26.89
CA GLU A 27 48.64 -8.03 27.15
C GLU A 27 47.16 -8.00 26.78
N ARG A 28 46.77 -8.86 25.83
CA ARG A 28 45.41 -8.89 25.32
C ARG A 28 44.53 -9.80 26.17
N ASN A 29 43.42 -9.26 26.66
CA ASN A 29 42.34 -9.99 27.30
C ASN A 29 41.25 -10.34 26.26
N PRO A 30 41.15 -11.61 25.84
CA PRO A 30 40.18 -12.02 24.82
C PRO A 30 38.72 -11.81 25.27
N LEU A 31 38.44 -11.82 26.57
CA LEU A 31 37.09 -11.62 27.09
C LEU A 31 36.60 -10.19 26.89
N LEU A 32 37.47 -9.19 26.98
CA LEU A 32 37.11 -7.78 26.75
C LEU A 32 36.84 -7.53 25.26
N THR A 33 37.67 -8.09 24.38
CA THR A 33 37.44 -8.05 22.94
C THR A 33 36.11 -8.73 22.57
N LEU A 34 35.84 -9.91 23.12
CA LEU A 34 34.58 -10.63 22.90
C LEU A 34 33.39 -9.82 23.42
N GLY A 35 33.47 -9.26 24.62
CA GLY A 35 32.42 -8.41 25.18
C GLY A 35 32.14 -7.17 24.32
N GLY A 36 33.18 -6.54 23.77
CA GLY A 36 33.04 -5.45 22.82
C GLY A 36 32.28 -5.85 21.56
N PHE A 37 32.61 -6.99 20.96
CA PHE A 37 31.89 -7.52 19.79
C PHE A 37 30.45 -7.91 20.10
N VAL A 38 30.17 -8.48 21.28
CA VAL A 38 28.80 -8.81 21.71
C VAL A 38 27.96 -7.53 21.82
N LEU A 39 28.49 -6.46 22.41
CA LEU A 39 27.77 -5.18 22.49
C LEU A 39 27.48 -4.60 21.11
N VAL A 40 28.46 -4.60 20.19
CA VAL A 40 28.23 -4.18 18.80
C VAL A 40 27.12 -5.04 18.16
N GLY A 41 27.17 -6.35 18.35
CA GLY A 41 26.14 -7.27 17.85
C GLY A 41 24.74 -6.96 18.37
N ILE A 42 24.61 -6.63 19.67
CA ILE A 42 23.33 -6.22 20.27
C ILE A 42 22.84 -4.91 19.66
N GLY A 43 23.72 -3.91 19.49
CA GLY A 43 23.37 -2.64 18.86
C GLY A 43 22.85 -2.82 17.43
N VAL A 44 23.55 -3.63 16.63
CA VAL A 44 23.15 -3.96 15.25
C VAL A 44 21.82 -4.73 15.22
N ALA A 45 21.67 -5.78 16.04
CA ALA A 45 20.44 -6.57 16.10
C ALA A 45 19.24 -5.70 16.50
N SER A 46 19.40 -4.80 17.47
CA SER A 46 18.34 -3.89 17.89
C SER A 46 17.88 -2.96 16.76
N ARG A 47 18.78 -2.52 15.88
CA ARG A 47 18.39 -1.74 14.68
C ARG A 47 17.62 -2.59 13.68
N LEU A 48 18.12 -3.79 13.37
CA LEU A 48 17.51 -4.67 12.38
C LEU A 48 16.14 -5.22 12.81
N LEU A 49 15.93 -5.40 14.12
CA LEU A 49 14.67 -5.90 14.69
C LEU A 49 13.68 -4.78 15.08
N SER A 50 13.96 -3.52 14.77
CA SER A 50 13.12 -2.38 15.17
C SER A 50 11.81 -2.24 14.38
N GLY A 51 11.59 -3.06 13.35
CA GLY A 51 10.45 -2.95 12.44
C GLY A 51 10.56 -1.82 11.42
N ALA A 52 11.65 -1.05 11.44
CA ALA A 52 11.92 -0.02 10.43
C ALA A 52 12.26 -0.66 9.07
N PRO A 53 11.98 0.03 7.94
CA PRO A 53 12.34 -0.44 6.61
C PRO A 53 13.82 -0.82 6.53
N MET A 54 14.13 -1.91 5.81
CA MET A 54 15.48 -2.48 5.76
C MET A 54 16.55 -1.43 5.41
N LEU A 55 16.27 -0.56 4.44
CA LEU A 55 17.20 0.50 4.03
C LEU A 55 17.46 1.53 5.15
N ALA A 56 16.42 1.91 5.89
CA ALA A 56 16.53 2.82 7.04
C ALA A 56 17.28 2.17 8.22
N SER A 57 17.04 0.88 8.46
CA SER A 57 17.74 0.08 9.46
C SER A 57 19.23 -0.04 9.14
N VAL A 58 19.58 -0.39 7.90
CA VAL A 58 20.97 -0.49 7.43
C VAL A 58 21.67 0.87 7.50
N SER A 59 21.03 1.95 7.03
CA SER A 59 21.56 3.31 7.15
C SER A 59 21.85 3.69 8.60
N SER A 60 20.93 3.36 9.52
CA SER A 60 21.09 3.62 10.96
C SER A 60 22.26 2.84 11.57
N VAL A 61 22.46 1.58 11.16
CA VAL A 61 23.62 0.78 11.57
C VAL A 61 24.93 1.43 11.11
N PHE A 62 25.02 1.88 9.86
CA PHE A 62 26.21 2.59 9.37
C PHE A 62 26.46 3.90 10.12
N MET A 63 25.41 4.66 10.45
CA MET A 63 25.56 5.86 11.28
C MET A 63 26.05 5.53 12.69
N ASP A 64 25.51 4.47 13.33
CA ASP A 64 25.93 4.04 14.67
C ASP A 64 27.39 3.58 14.69
N PHE A 65 27.82 2.80 13.67
CA PHE A 65 29.23 2.47 13.46
C PHE A 65 30.08 3.72 13.26
N GLY A 66 29.63 4.65 12.43
CA GLY A 66 30.32 5.90 12.15
C GLY A 66 30.63 6.70 13.41
N VAL A 67 29.60 6.96 14.22
CA VAL A 67 29.76 7.66 15.50
C VAL A 67 30.62 6.84 16.47
N GLY A 68 30.38 5.53 16.58
CA GLY A 68 31.14 4.69 17.51
C GLY A 68 32.62 4.59 17.19
N PHE A 69 33.00 4.51 15.91
CA PHE A 69 34.40 4.56 15.46
C PHE A 69 35.06 5.91 15.72
N LEU A 70 34.32 7.02 15.56
CA LEU A 70 34.85 8.35 15.91
C LEU A 70 35.08 8.50 17.42
N VAL A 71 34.14 8.04 18.26
CA VAL A 71 34.30 8.04 19.71
C VAL A 71 35.51 7.20 20.13
N ALA A 72 35.64 6.00 19.56
CA ALA A 72 36.81 5.14 19.77
C ALA A 72 38.12 5.81 19.31
N GLY A 73 38.11 6.51 18.17
CA GLY A 73 39.25 7.28 17.68
C GLY A 73 39.67 8.41 18.62
N VAL A 74 38.71 9.19 19.12
CA VAL A 74 38.96 10.25 20.12
C VAL A 74 39.55 9.65 21.41
N PHE A 75 39.02 8.52 21.87
CA PHE A 75 39.56 7.79 23.01
C PHE A 75 41.01 7.34 22.79
N LEU A 76 41.35 6.82 21.60
CA LEU A 76 42.71 6.44 21.25
C LEU A 76 43.68 7.63 21.22
N ILE A 77 43.25 8.78 20.69
CA ILE A 77 44.03 10.03 20.73
C ILE A 77 44.32 10.43 22.18
N ALA A 78 43.31 10.38 23.06
CA ALA A 78 43.48 10.69 24.48
C ALA A 78 44.51 9.77 25.16
N ARG A 79 44.67 8.54 24.66
CA ARG A 79 45.68 7.57 25.13
C ARG A 79 47.00 7.62 24.36
N LYS A 80 47.20 8.60 23.47
CA LYS A 80 48.40 8.73 22.61
C LYS A 80 48.67 7.49 21.74
N ALA A 81 47.62 6.80 21.31
CA ALA A 81 47.68 5.64 20.43
C ALA A 81 47.31 6.00 18.98
N SER A 82 47.56 5.09 18.03
CA SER A 82 47.21 5.30 16.62
C SER A 82 45.69 5.26 16.38
N ALA A 83 45.10 6.43 16.13
CA ALA A 83 43.66 6.57 15.90
C ALA A 83 43.25 6.65 14.41
N GLY A 84 44.21 6.76 13.49
CA GLY A 84 43.95 7.09 12.08
C GLY A 84 42.94 6.17 11.39
N SER A 85 43.09 4.85 11.57
CA SER A 85 42.16 3.87 10.97
C SER A 85 40.75 3.96 11.54
N PHE A 86 40.59 4.22 12.85
CA PHE A 86 39.28 4.36 13.47
C PHE A 86 38.56 5.62 12.97
N ILE A 87 39.26 6.74 12.87
CA ILE A 87 38.68 7.98 12.33
C ILE A 87 38.28 7.81 10.87
N ALA A 88 39.17 7.22 10.04
CA ALA A 88 38.88 6.99 8.62
C ALA A 88 37.66 6.08 8.39
N LEU A 89 37.55 4.99 9.17
CA LEU A 89 36.38 4.10 9.14
C LEU A 89 35.12 4.80 9.63
N GLY A 90 35.22 5.61 10.69
CA GLY A 90 34.08 6.38 11.22
C GLY A 90 33.52 7.37 10.21
N VAL A 91 34.39 8.16 9.56
CA VAL A 91 33.97 9.11 8.52
C VAL A 91 33.35 8.38 7.33
N THR A 92 33.98 7.30 6.85
CA THR A 92 33.45 6.51 5.72
C THR A 92 32.06 5.95 6.05
N ALA A 93 31.88 5.37 7.23
CA ALA A 93 30.60 4.82 7.66
C ALA A 93 29.51 5.90 7.79
N LEU A 94 29.85 7.11 8.28
CA LEU A 94 28.90 8.24 8.29
C LEU A 94 28.52 8.70 6.89
N LEU A 95 29.47 8.78 5.95
CA LEU A 95 29.17 9.17 4.57
C LEU A 95 28.25 8.15 3.89
N VAL A 96 28.52 6.85 4.06
CA VAL A 96 27.67 5.78 3.54
C VAL A 96 26.29 5.80 4.20
N GLY A 97 26.24 5.83 5.53
CA GLY A 97 24.97 5.87 6.28
C GLY A 97 24.13 7.09 5.94
N GLY A 98 24.75 8.27 5.88
CA GLY A 98 24.11 9.53 5.50
C GLY A 98 23.63 9.52 4.04
N GLY A 99 24.45 9.04 3.11
CA GLY A 99 24.08 8.90 1.71
C GLY A 99 22.88 7.96 1.50
N LEU A 100 22.90 6.79 2.15
CA LEU A 100 21.77 5.86 2.15
C LEU A 100 20.50 6.49 2.75
N LYS A 101 20.64 7.30 3.81
CA LYS A 101 19.50 7.99 4.43
C LYS A 101 18.89 9.04 3.50
N LEU A 102 19.72 9.82 2.82
CA LEU A 102 19.27 10.81 1.84
C LEU A 102 18.58 10.14 0.65
N PHE A 103 19.17 9.07 0.14
CA PHE A 103 18.59 8.28 -0.96
C PHE A 103 17.26 7.63 -0.57
N ALA A 104 17.16 7.04 0.62
CA ALA A 104 15.90 6.51 1.14
C ALA A 104 14.85 7.62 1.30
N GLY A 105 15.27 8.79 1.78
CA GLY A 105 14.39 9.94 1.95
C GLY A 105 13.87 10.50 0.63
N SER A 106 14.69 10.55 -0.43
CA SER A 106 14.24 11.01 -1.75
C SER A 106 13.25 10.06 -2.38
N HIS A 107 13.46 8.73 -2.27
CA HIS A 107 12.51 7.75 -2.76
C HIS A 107 11.20 7.77 -1.97
N ALA A 108 11.27 7.85 -0.64
CA ALA A 108 10.07 7.96 0.19
C ALA A 108 9.28 9.25 -0.10
N ALA A 109 9.97 10.36 -0.41
CA ALA A 109 9.31 11.61 -0.79
C ALA A 109 8.65 11.53 -2.18
N GLU A 110 9.27 10.85 -3.14
CA GLU A 110 8.72 10.61 -4.48
C GLU A 110 7.53 9.66 -4.44
N GLU A 111 7.60 8.61 -3.62
CA GLU A 111 6.50 7.67 -3.39
C GLU A 111 5.35 8.35 -2.65
N ALA A 112 5.62 9.18 -1.62
CA ALA A 112 4.61 9.97 -0.96
C ALA A 112 3.97 11.03 -1.88
N ALA A 113 4.73 11.59 -2.82
CA ALA A 113 4.21 12.55 -3.79
C ALA A 113 3.29 11.91 -4.85
N ASN A 114 3.46 10.61 -5.10
CA ASN A 114 2.64 9.83 -6.04
C ASN A 114 1.63 8.90 -5.35
N ALA A 115 1.60 8.87 -4.01
CA ALA A 115 0.70 8.02 -3.25
C ALA A 115 -0.72 8.59 -3.30
N THR A 116 -1.64 7.80 -3.86
CA THR A 116 -3.09 8.07 -3.83
C THR A 116 -3.69 7.45 -2.58
N ASP A 117 -4.59 8.15 -1.89
CA ASP A 117 -5.30 7.61 -0.72
C ASP A 117 -5.79 6.17 -0.95
N VAL A 118 -5.67 5.32 0.07
CA VAL A 118 -6.20 3.96 0.04
C VAL A 118 -7.60 3.95 0.64
N GLN A 119 -8.51 3.24 -0.02
CA GLN A 119 -9.90 3.13 0.40
C GLN A 119 -10.22 1.69 0.82
N LEU A 120 -10.93 1.56 1.94
CA LEU A 120 -11.54 0.34 2.42
C LEU A 120 -13.06 0.46 2.28
N LEU A 121 -13.70 -0.64 1.94
CA LEU A 121 -15.14 -0.82 2.11
C LEU A 121 -15.35 -1.51 3.46
N VAL A 122 -16.19 -0.90 4.31
CA VAL A 122 -16.52 -1.39 5.64
C VAL A 122 -18.03 -1.50 5.75
N GLU A 123 -18.52 -2.68 6.08
CA GLU A 123 -19.92 -2.95 6.39
C GLU A 123 -20.06 -3.08 7.90
N LEU A 124 -20.95 -2.27 8.48
CA LEU A 124 -21.29 -2.32 9.91
C LEU A 124 -22.41 -3.33 10.15
N GLY A 125 -22.53 -3.82 11.39
CA GLY A 125 -23.66 -4.66 11.77
C GLY A 125 -24.99 -3.89 11.80
N ALA A 126 -26.10 -4.63 11.69
CA ALA A 126 -27.47 -4.13 11.49
C ALA A 126 -27.94 -3.04 12.47
N ASP A 127 -27.41 -3.02 13.68
CA ASP A 127 -27.75 -2.08 14.76
C ASP A 127 -26.62 -1.12 15.15
N ASP A 128 -25.49 -1.16 14.43
CA ASP A 128 -24.29 -0.38 14.73
C ASP A 128 -24.27 0.98 14.01
N ASP A 129 -23.50 1.91 14.60
CA ASP A 129 -23.27 3.24 14.06
C ASP A 129 -21.78 3.51 13.85
N ILE A 130 -21.46 4.21 12.76
CA ILE A 130 -20.09 4.56 12.39
C ILE A 130 -19.32 5.31 13.50
N SER A 131 -20.03 5.97 14.43
CA SER A 131 -19.44 6.63 15.59
C SER A 131 -18.78 5.68 16.58
N GLU A 132 -19.13 4.40 16.60
CA GLU A 132 -18.54 3.37 17.47
C GLU A 132 -17.09 3.07 17.05
N ILE A 133 -16.83 3.05 15.74
CA ILE A 133 -15.48 2.82 15.19
C ILE A 133 -14.75 4.12 14.84
N ALA A 134 -15.42 5.28 14.84
CA ALA A 134 -14.82 6.58 14.53
C ALA A 134 -13.56 6.92 15.36
N PRO A 135 -13.46 6.61 16.68
CA PRO A 135 -12.24 6.83 17.45
C PRO A 135 -11.03 6.04 16.90
N LEU A 136 -11.25 4.78 16.51
CA LEU A 136 -10.23 3.96 15.87
C LEU A 136 -9.83 4.55 14.53
N LEU A 137 -10.79 4.95 13.69
CA LEU A 137 -10.50 5.59 12.40
C LEU A 137 -9.66 6.87 12.57
N ALA A 138 -9.97 7.68 13.59
CA ALA A 138 -9.25 8.91 13.89
C ALA A 138 -7.79 8.69 14.33
N GLU A 139 -7.48 7.62 15.06
CA GLU A 139 -6.09 7.25 15.41
C GLU A 139 -5.25 7.05 14.14
N TYR A 140 -5.86 6.47 13.12
CA TYR A 140 -5.25 6.23 11.82
C TYR A 140 -5.39 7.41 10.87
N GLY A 141 -6.08 8.49 11.26
CA GLY A 141 -6.33 9.66 10.43
C GLY A 141 -7.19 9.35 9.21
N ALA A 142 -7.96 8.27 9.29
CA ALA A 142 -8.89 7.88 8.26
C ALA A 142 -10.15 8.77 8.33
N ARG A 143 -10.73 9.02 7.16
CA ARG A 143 -12.03 9.68 7.01
C ARG A 143 -13.03 8.68 6.45
N PHE A 144 -14.32 8.87 6.69
CA PHE A 144 -15.35 7.97 6.21
C PHE A 144 -16.53 8.72 5.58
N GLU A 145 -17.20 8.05 4.65
CA GLU A 145 -18.46 8.49 4.04
C GLU A 145 -19.31 7.27 3.70
N ARG A 146 -20.63 7.44 3.54
CA ARG A 146 -21.51 6.33 3.11
C ARG A 146 -21.19 5.95 1.67
N ALA A 147 -21.05 4.66 1.39
CA ALA A 147 -20.86 4.16 0.04
C ALA A 147 -22.11 4.39 -0.82
N PHE A 148 -23.30 4.33 -0.21
CA PHE A 148 -24.59 4.50 -0.88
C PHE A 148 -25.42 5.61 -0.20
N PRO A 149 -25.09 6.90 -0.40
CA PRO A 149 -25.71 8.01 0.33
C PRO A 149 -27.21 8.20 0.06
N GLY A 150 -27.73 7.61 -1.03
CA GLY A 150 -29.16 7.65 -1.37
C GLY A 150 -29.97 6.44 -0.89
N VAL A 151 -29.33 5.46 -0.24
CA VAL A 151 -29.99 4.25 0.26
C VAL A 151 -30.24 4.43 1.76
N SER A 152 -31.52 4.33 2.17
CA SER A 152 -31.90 4.35 3.58
C SER A 152 -32.06 2.94 4.13
N ILE A 153 -32.03 2.81 5.46
CA ILE A 153 -32.21 1.53 6.17
C ILE A 153 -33.55 0.88 5.79
N GLU A 154 -34.60 1.67 5.55
CA GLU A 154 -35.91 1.17 5.14
C GLU A 154 -35.94 0.65 3.69
N MET A 155 -35.03 1.13 2.84
CA MET A 155 -34.89 0.65 1.47
C MET A 155 -34.11 -0.66 1.44
N ASP A 156 -32.95 -0.67 2.10
CA ASP A 156 -32.01 -1.78 2.12
C ASP A 156 -31.08 -1.59 3.33
N VAL A 157 -31.22 -2.45 4.34
CA VAL A 157 -30.43 -2.37 5.59
C VAL A 157 -28.95 -2.57 5.30
N ASP A 158 -28.63 -3.62 4.54
CA ASP A 158 -27.26 -4.04 4.25
C ASP A 158 -26.51 -2.91 3.51
N LEU A 159 -27.08 -2.40 2.41
CA LEU A 159 -26.45 -1.33 1.64
C LEU A 159 -26.38 0.01 2.40
N ALA A 160 -27.35 0.30 3.26
CA ALA A 160 -27.33 1.53 4.04
C ALA A 160 -26.16 1.58 5.04
N GLN A 161 -25.60 0.43 5.42
CA GLN A 161 -24.53 0.32 6.41
C GLN A 161 -23.13 0.11 5.82
N VAL A 162 -22.98 0.27 4.51
CA VAL A 162 -21.66 0.26 3.86
C VAL A 162 -21.04 1.66 3.83
N PHE A 163 -19.81 1.74 4.32
CA PHE A 163 -18.99 2.95 4.36
C PHE A 163 -17.70 2.79 3.54
N ILE A 164 -17.30 3.88 2.91
CA ILE A 164 -15.97 4.05 2.32
C ILE A 164 -15.09 4.71 3.37
N VAL A 165 -14.08 3.98 3.84
CA VAL A 165 -13.06 4.48 4.76
C VAL A 165 -11.79 4.81 3.97
N THR A 166 -11.43 6.09 3.91
CA THR A 166 -10.26 6.57 3.19
C THR A 166 -9.11 6.83 4.17
N VAL A 167 -7.98 6.15 3.96
CA VAL A 167 -6.72 6.33 4.68
C VAL A 167 -5.79 7.20 3.83
N PRO A 168 -5.23 8.29 4.38
CA PRO A 168 -4.40 9.20 3.61
C PRO A 168 -3.09 8.56 3.17
N ALA A 169 -2.58 9.04 2.04
CA ALA A 169 -1.32 8.64 1.39
C ALA A 169 -0.13 8.43 2.34
N ASP A 170 0.07 9.37 3.27
CA ASP A 170 1.18 9.38 4.23
C ASP A 170 1.08 8.29 5.31
N ARG A 171 -0.03 7.56 5.35
CA ARG A 171 -0.34 6.52 6.35
C ARG A 171 -0.63 5.15 5.74
N HIS A 172 -0.31 4.94 4.45
CA HIS A 172 -0.51 3.65 3.77
C HIS A 172 0.08 2.45 4.50
N SER A 173 1.25 2.61 5.13
CA SER A 173 1.90 1.53 5.90
C SER A 173 1.07 1.04 7.10
N LEU A 174 0.07 1.81 7.51
CA LEU A 174 -0.84 1.47 8.61
C LEU A 174 -2.16 0.84 8.14
N VAL A 175 -2.45 0.81 6.83
CA VAL A 175 -3.71 0.31 6.28
C VAL A 175 -3.95 -1.14 6.67
N GLU A 176 -2.97 -2.03 6.48
CA GLU A 176 -3.12 -3.44 6.82
C GLU A 176 -3.36 -3.65 8.31
N ARG A 177 -2.76 -2.80 9.15
CA ARG A 177 -3.01 -2.83 10.60
C ARG A 177 -4.41 -2.35 10.93
N LEU A 178 -4.87 -1.24 10.33
CA LEU A 178 -6.23 -0.74 10.50
C LEU A 178 -7.24 -1.80 10.07
N LYS A 179 -7.07 -2.36 8.87
CA LYS A 179 -7.91 -3.42 8.32
C LYS A 179 -7.97 -4.61 9.28
N SER A 180 -6.82 -5.07 9.80
CA SER A 180 -6.78 -6.17 10.77
C SER A 180 -7.52 -5.86 12.08
N LEU A 181 -7.51 -4.60 12.54
CA LEU A 181 -8.25 -4.21 13.74
C LEU A 181 -9.75 -4.16 13.47
N LEU A 182 -10.16 -3.59 12.34
CA LEU A 182 -11.56 -3.56 11.91
C LEU A 182 -12.10 -4.98 11.72
N THR A 183 -11.36 -5.88 11.06
CA THR A 183 -11.76 -7.29 10.90
C THR A 183 -11.83 -8.06 12.23
N ALA A 184 -11.11 -7.61 13.27
CA ALA A 184 -11.15 -8.24 14.58
C ALA A 184 -12.32 -7.73 15.46
N ASP A 185 -13.00 -6.67 15.02
CA ASP A 185 -14.16 -6.09 15.70
C ASP A 185 -15.44 -6.81 15.25
N GLU A 186 -15.60 -8.06 15.72
CA GLU A 186 -16.76 -8.91 15.40
C GLU A 186 -18.09 -8.39 15.99
N GLU A 187 -18.05 -7.35 16.84
CA GLU A 187 -19.24 -6.74 17.42
C GLU A 187 -19.83 -5.67 16.48
N ASN A 188 -18.99 -4.78 15.94
CA ASN A 188 -19.47 -3.60 15.18
C ASN A 188 -19.32 -3.74 13.65
N ILE A 189 -18.60 -4.76 13.16
CA ILE A 189 -18.17 -4.86 11.77
C ILE A 189 -18.44 -6.27 11.22
N ASP A 190 -19.28 -6.33 10.18
CA ASP A 190 -19.60 -7.58 9.49
C ASP A 190 -18.57 -7.89 8.39
N TYR A 191 -18.09 -6.87 7.67
CA TYR A 191 -17.18 -7.09 6.55
C TYR A 191 -16.22 -5.91 6.30
N VAL A 192 -14.99 -6.25 5.88
CA VAL A 192 -13.96 -5.26 5.52
C VAL A 192 -13.15 -5.73 4.32
N GLU A 193 -13.08 -4.90 3.28
CA GLU A 193 -12.20 -5.15 2.14
C GLU A 193 -11.56 -3.88 1.57
N LEU A 194 -10.64 -4.08 0.62
CA LEU A 194 -10.05 -2.98 -0.14
C LEU A 194 -11.02 -2.55 -1.24
N ASN A 195 -11.31 -1.26 -1.33
CA ASN A 195 -12.06 -0.70 -2.45
C ASN A 195 -11.14 -0.65 -3.68
N ARG A 196 -11.35 -1.57 -4.62
CA ARG A 196 -10.49 -1.72 -5.81
C ARG A 196 -11.06 -0.93 -6.98
N THR A 197 -10.17 -0.31 -7.74
CA THR A 197 -10.51 0.25 -9.05
C THR A 197 -10.65 -0.89 -10.08
N VAL A 198 -11.79 -0.94 -10.76
CA VAL A 198 -11.99 -1.79 -11.94
C VAL A 198 -11.78 -0.95 -13.18
N THR A 199 -10.86 -1.38 -14.05
CA THR A 199 -10.52 -0.66 -15.29
C THR A 199 -11.00 -1.48 -16.49
N LEU A 200 -11.69 -0.82 -17.42
CA LEU A 200 -12.04 -1.43 -18.70
C LEU A 200 -10.78 -1.55 -19.57
N VAL A 201 -10.60 -2.71 -20.18
CA VAL A 201 -9.57 -2.90 -21.21
C VAL A 201 -10.14 -2.37 -22.52
N PRO A 202 -9.54 -1.33 -23.14
CA PRO A 202 -10.02 -0.82 -24.42
C PRO A 202 -9.95 -1.92 -25.46
N LEU A 203 -11.06 -2.16 -26.16
CA LEU A 203 -11.04 -3.05 -27.31
C LEU A 203 -10.12 -2.43 -28.38
N PRO A 204 -9.17 -3.20 -28.93
CA PRO A 204 -8.36 -2.71 -30.04
C PRO A 204 -9.27 -2.35 -31.21
N ALA A 205 -8.94 -1.28 -31.92
CA ALA A 205 -9.62 -0.94 -33.17
C ALA A 205 -9.29 -2.03 -34.20
N THR A 206 -10.16 -3.04 -34.29
CA THR A 206 -10.02 -4.11 -35.27
C THR A 206 -10.41 -3.57 -36.65
N THR A 207 -9.52 -3.73 -37.62
CA THR A 207 -9.85 -3.54 -39.04
C THR A 207 -10.93 -4.56 -39.41
N ALA A 208 -12.09 -4.11 -39.87
CA ALA A 208 -13.19 -5.00 -40.22
C ALA A 208 -12.74 -6.08 -41.22
N GLU A 209 -12.71 -7.34 -40.80
CA GLU A 209 -12.61 -8.44 -41.73
C GLU A 209 -13.93 -8.52 -42.50
N THR A 210 -13.86 -8.50 -43.84
CA THR A 210 -15.01 -8.75 -44.70
C THR A 210 -15.48 -10.19 -44.52
N LEU A 211 -16.41 -10.40 -43.60
CA LEU A 211 -17.17 -11.64 -43.49
C LEU A 211 -18.21 -11.71 -44.63
N PRO A 212 -18.49 -12.91 -45.16
CA PRO A 212 -19.49 -13.07 -46.22
C PRO A 212 -20.86 -12.58 -45.73
N ALA A 213 -21.54 -11.80 -46.59
CA ALA A 213 -22.89 -11.33 -46.33
C ALA A 213 -23.81 -12.54 -46.13
N SER A 214 -24.33 -12.70 -44.92
CA SER A 214 -25.44 -13.62 -44.68
C SER A 214 -26.72 -13.02 -45.27
N GLY A 215 -27.68 -13.89 -45.57
CA GLY A 215 -28.89 -13.57 -46.34
C GLY A 215 -29.76 -12.46 -45.74
N THR A 216 -30.88 -12.18 -46.41
CA THR A 216 -31.88 -11.19 -45.98
C THR A 216 -32.33 -11.46 -44.54
N ARG A 217 -31.91 -10.60 -43.60
CA ARG A 217 -32.31 -10.63 -42.19
C ARG A 217 -33.68 -9.98 -42.01
N ARG A 218 -34.43 -10.37 -40.96
CA ARG A 218 -35.76 -9.78 -40.66
C ARG A 218 -35.67 -8.39 -40.02
N ALA A 219 -34.49 -7.97 -39.55
CA ALA A 219 -34.25 -6.65 -38.97
C ALA A 219 -34.39 -5.54 -40.04
N ASN A 220 -35.11 -4.47 -39.72
CA ASN A 220 -35.23 -3.27 -40.55
C ASN A 220 -34.06 -2.31 -40.31
N ASP A 221 -32.84 -2.79 -40.57
CA ASP A 221 -31.60 -2.04 -40.39
C ASP A 221 -30.79 -2.09 -41.71
N PRO A 222 -30.44 -0.94 -42.32
CA PRO A 222 -29.60 -0.89 -43.52
C PRO A 222 -28.25 -1.61 -43.38
N LEU A 223 -27.73 -1.70 -42.16
CA LEU A 223 -26.50 -2.38 -41.79
C LEU A 223 -26.74 -3.79 -41.24
N ALA A 224 -27.99 -4.28 -41.26
CA ALA A 224 -28.33 -5.62 -40.80
C ALA A 224 -27.37 -6.63 -41.42
N ALA A 225 -27.10 -6.53 -42.74
CA ALA A 225 -26.18 -7.36 -43.54
C ALA A 225 -24.77 -7.54 -42.91
N SER A 226 -24.29 -6.55 -42.15
CA SER A 226 -22.95 -6.52 -41.54
C SER A 226 -22.88 -7.11 -40.12
N GLN A 227 -24.01 -7.45 -39.51
CA GLN A 227 -24.08 -7.94 -38.13
C GLN A 227 -23.96 -9.47 -38.06
N TRP A 228 -22.79 -10.02 -38.37
CA TRP A 228 -22.54 -11.47 -38.40
C TRP A 228 -22.95 -12.21 -37.10
N ALA A 229 -22.82 -11.55 -35.95
CA ALA A 229 -23.18 -12.12 -34.66
C ALA A 229 -24.68 -12.45 -34.54
N PHE A 230 -25.53 -11.78 -35.32
CA PHE A 230 -26.97 -12.05 -35.32
C PHE A 230 -27.29 -13.42 -35.92
N ASP A 231 -26.52 -13.87 -36.93
CA ASP A 231 -26.69 -15.21 -37.48
C ASP A 231 -26.16 -16.25 -36.51
N ALA A 232 -24.97 -15.99 -35.94
CA ALA A 232 -24.33 -16.88 -34.99
C ALA A 232 -25.22 -17.14 -33.76
N ALA A 233 -25.97 -16.12 -33.32
CA ALA A 233 -26.93 -16.21 -32.22
C ALA A 233 -28.36 -16.57 -32.66
N ASN A 234 -28.62 -16.83 -33.94
CA ASN A 234 -29.95 -17.13 -34.50
C ASN A 234 -31.04 -16.10 -34.10
N ILE A 235 -30.71 -14.82 -34.20
CA ILE A 235 -31.59 -13.71 -33.79
C ILE A 235 -32.87 -13.63 -34.62
N ASP A 236 -32.84 -14.02 -35.90
CA ASP A 236 -34.06 -14.09 -36.74
C ASP A 236 -35.10 -15.07 -36.18
N GLY A 237 -34.66 -16.22 -35.63
CA GLY A 237 -35.54 -17.17 -34.96
C GLY A 237 -36.12 -16.61 -33.66
N ALA A 238 -35.33 -15.84 -32.90
CA ALA A 238 -35.83 -15.14 -31.71
C ALA A 238 -36.89 -14.10 -32.08
N HIS A 239 -36.66 -13.30 -33.13
CA HIS A 239 -37.65 -12.34 -33.63
C HIS A 239 -38.94 -13.02 -34.10
N GLU A 240 -38.87 -14.18 -34.75
CA GLU A 240 -40.05 -14.94 -35.14
C GLU A 240 -40.94 -15.29 -33.94
N ILE A 241 -40.34 -15.86 -32.90
CA ILE A 241 -41.05 -16.22 -31.66
C ILE A 241 -41.63 -14.97 -30.99
N LEU A 242 -40.81 -13.91 -30.85
CA LEU A 242 -41.22 -12.69 -30.16
C LEU A 242 -42.32 -11.93 -30.92
N SER A 243 -42.32 -11.94 -32.25
CA SER A 243 -43.37 -11.29 -33.07
C SER A 243 -44.76 -11.92 -32.89
N GLN A 244 -44.82 -13.16 -32.42
CA GLN A 244 -46.06 -13.90 -32.17
C GLN A 244 -46.44 -13.93 -30.69
N THR A 245 -45.59 -13.35 -29.82
CA THR A 245 -45.76 -13.39 -28.36
C THR A 245 -46.18 -12.02 -27.84
N GLU A 246 -47.28 -11.97 -27.10
CA GLU A 246 -47.70 -10.74 -26.42
C GLU A 246 -46.93 -10.57 -25.10
N PRO A 247 -46.20 -9.46 -24.88
CA PRO A 247 -45.44 -9.25 -23.66
C PRO A 247 -46.35 -9.13 -22.43
N VAL A 248 -46.19 -10.06 -21.47
CA VAL A 248 -46.99 -10.06 -20.22
C VAL A 248 -46.42 -9.10 -19.18
N ARG A 249 -45.10 -8.86 -19.20
CA ARG A 249 -44.38 -7.96 -18.29
C ARG A 249 -43.22 -7.30 -19.02
N LYS A 250 -42.87 -6.07 -18.63
CA LYS A 250 -41.68 -5.38 -19.11
C LYS A 250 -40.44 -5.93 -18.39
N ALA A 251 -39.40 -6.25 -19.15
CA ALA A 251 -38.08 -6.53 -18.61
C ALA A 251 -37.28 -5.21 -18.48
N ILE A 252 -36.54 -5.07 -17.39
CA ILE A 252 -35.55 -3.99 -17.22
C ILE A 252 -34.18 -4.62 -17.40
N VAL A 253 -33.41 -4.10 -18.35
CA VAL A 253 -32.02 -4.49 -18.56
C VAL A 253 -31.14 -3.37 -18.02
N ALA A 254 -30.41 -3.64 -16.93
CA ALA A 254 -29.43 -2.72 -16.37
C ALA A 254 -28.05 -3.03 -16.95
N ILE A 255 -27.39 -2.02 -17.51
CA ILE A 255 -26.05 -2.12 -18.10
C ILE A 255 -25.09 -1.33 -17.21
N LEU A 256 -24.13 -2.03 -16.59
CA LEU A 256 -23.07 -1.41 -15.79
C LEU A 256 -21.86 -1.18 -16.71
N ASP A 257 -21.78 0.00 -17.30
CA ASP A 257 -20.71 0.42 -18.22
C ASP A 257 -20.43 1.92 -18.03
N THR A 258 -19.66 2.52 -18.93
CA THR A 258 -19.31 3.94 -19.00
C THR A 258 -20.48 4.88 -19.30
N GLY A 259 -21.67 4.33 -19.53
CA GLY A 259 -22.88 5.05 -19.88
C GLY A 259 -23.39 4.68 -21.26
N VAL A 260 -24.53 5.27 -21.66
CA VAL A 260 -25.14 5.09 -22.97
C VAL A 260 -25.45 6.46 -23.57
N ASP A 261 -25.20 6.62 -24.87
CA ASP A 261 -25.67 7.80 -25.58
C ASP A 261 -27.18 7.70 -25.80
N ALA A 262 -27.94 8.27 -24.86
CA ALA A 262 -29.40 8.26 -24.90
C ALA A 262 -30.01 9.05 -26.08
N GLN A 263 -29.19 9.79 -26.84
CA GLN A 263 -29.66 10.53 -28.02
C GLN A 263 -29.34 9.81 -29.34
N HIS A 264 -28.66 8.65 -29.30
CA HIS A 264 -28.37 7.87 -30.50
C HIS A 264 -29.67 7.40 -31.18
N GLU A 265 -29.74 7.51 -32.51
CA GLU A 265 -30.97 7.25 -33.27
C GLU A 265 -31.48 5.80 -33.12
N ASP A 266 -30.57 4.84 -33.01
CA ASP A 266 -30.90 3.42 -32.83
C ASP A 266 -31.28 3.04 -31.38
N ILE A 267 -31.20 3.97 -30.41
CA ILE A 267 -31.51 3.71 -29.00
C ILE A 267 -32.84 4.36 -28.57
N ARG A 268 -33.19 5.48 -29.19
CA ARG A 268 -34.34 6.33 -28.80
C ARG A 268 -35.71 5.76 -29.19
#